data_AF-A0A7V1ZDF5-F1
#
_entry.id   AF-A0A7V1ZDF5-F1
#
_cell.length_a   1.000
_cell.length_b   1.000
_cell.length_c   1.000
_cell.angle_alpha   90.00
_cell.angle_beta   90.00
_cell.angle_gamma   90.00
#
_symmetry.space_group_name_H-M   'P 1'
#
loop_
_entity.id
_entity.type
_entity.pdbx_description
1 polymer ?
#
loop_
_entity_poly.entity_id
_entity_poly.type
_entity_poly.pdbx_seq_one_letter_code
_entity_poly.pdbx_strand_id
1 'polypeptide(L)'
;TLIGFFTGETPLSAVGGPIMIGKTISESTKIGIDLLLFLTGLISINLAVINLLPIPALDGSHILIFLIEGILRRKINPKFYFAIQLVGFVFLIILMIIITFFDIYRILMP
;
A
#
# COMPACT_ATOMS: atom_id res chain seq x y z
N THR A 1 -4.21 10.80 11.60
CA THR A 1 -2.76 11.13 11.74
C THR A 1 -2.01 9.84 11.99
N LEU A 2 -0.71 9.76 11.67
CA LEU A 2 0.14 8.55 11.85
C LEU A 2 0.11 7.96 13.28
N ILE A 3 -0.17 8.78 14.28
CA ILE A 3 -0.38 8.37 15.68
C ILE A 3 -1.68 7.56 15.84
N GLY A 4 -2.73 7.89 15.08
CA GLY A 4 -4.03 7.20 15.06
C GLY A 4 -3.97 5.74 14.59
N PHE A 5 -2.99 5.42 13.75
CA PHE A 5 -2.76 4.06 13.25
C PHE A 5 -2.23 3.13 14.36
N PHE A 6 -1.53 3.69 15.35
CA PHE A 6 -1.01 2.95 16.51
C PHE A 6 -1.94 2.99 17.73
N THR A 7 -2.89 3.94 17.80
CA THR A 7 -3.86 4.05 18.91
C THR A 7 -5.17 3.30 18.67
N GLY A 8 -5.37 2.68 17.50
CA GLY A 8 -6.60 1.93 17.18
C GLY A 8 -7.85 2.80 16.98
N GLU A 9 -7.69 4.13 16.94
CA GLU A 9 -8.78 5.09 16.77
C GLU A 9 -9.15 5.35 15.31
N THR A 10 -8.34 4.86 14.35
CA THR A 10 -8.74 4.84 12.94
C THR A 10 -9.55 3.57 12.67
N PRO A 11 -10.88 3.66 12.48
CA PRO A 11 -11.64 2.49 12.11
C PRO A 11 -11.10 1.96 10.77
N LEU A 12 -11.07 0.65 10.56
CA LEU A 12 -10.71 0.06 9.25
C LEU A 12 -11.61 0.60 8.12
N SER A 13 -12.73 1.25 8.44
CA SER A 13 -13.55 2.00 7.49
C SER A 13 -12.90 3.28 6.94
N ALA A 14 -11.86 3.81 7.58
CA ALA A 14 -11.07 4.97 7.15
C ALA A 14 -9.89 4.61 6.24
N VAL A 15 -9.51 3.32 6.17
CA VAL A 15 -8.64 2.81 5.10
C VAL A 15 -9.54 2.61 3.88
N GLY A 16 -9.81 3.70 3.16
CA GLY A 16 -10.53 3.62 1.89
C GLY A 16 -9.72 2.75 0.93
N GLY A 17 -10.34 1.73 0.34
CA GLY A 17 -9.67 0.95 -0.69
C GLY A 17 -9.48 1.76 -1.99
N PRO A 18 -8.90 1.14 -3.03
CA PRO A 18 -8.52 1.83 -4.26
C PRO A 18 -9.67 2.59 -4.92
N ILE A 19 -10.91 2.06 -4.82
CA ILE A 19 -12.09 2.68 -5.43
C ILE A 19 -12.48 3.93 -4.65
N MET A 20 -12.50 3.86 -3.32
CA MET A 20 -12.82 5.03 -2.48
C MET A 20 -11.81 6.15 -2.69
N ILE A 21 -10.50 5.83 -2.74
CA ILE A 21 -9.45 6.80 -3.02
C ILE A 21 -9.68 7.47 -4.38
N GLY A 22 -9.96 6.69 -5.42
CA GLY A 22 -10.28 7.23 -6.76
C GLY A 22 -11.50 8.16 -6.76
N LYS A 23 -12.55 7.81 -6.00
CA LYS A 23 -13.74 8.65 -5.84
C LYS A 23 -13.42 9.97 -5.13
N THR A 24 -12.66 9.93 -4.02
CA THR A 24 -12.24 11.13 -3.29
C THR A 24 -11.38 12.05 -4.15
N ILE A 25 -10.48 11.51 -4.97
CA ILE A 25 -9.70 12.28 -5.95
C ILE A 25 -10.63 12.92 -6.99
N SER A 26 -11.57 12.15 -7.54
CA SER A 26 -12.52 12.63 -8.55
C SER A 26 -13.41 13.78 -8.04
N GLU A 27 -13.87 13.69 -6.79
CA GLU A 27 -14.63 14.75 -6.13
C GLU A 27 -13.78 16.00 -5.89
N SER A 28 -12.50 15.82 -5.53
CA SER A 28 -11.58 16.91 -5.22
C SER A 28 -11.19 17.73 -6.46
N THR A 29 -11.10 17.09 -7.62
CA THR A 29 -10.88 17.78 -8.91
C THR A 29 -11.98 18.81 -9.22
N LYS A 30 -13.20 18.62 -8.68
CA LYS A 30 -14.31 19.56 -8.87
C LYS A 30 -14.22 20.80 -7.96
N ILE A 31 -13.43 20.72 -6.89
CA ILE A 31 -13.29 21.77 -5.88
C ILE A 31 -12.10 22.69 -6.21
N GLY A 32 -10.99 22.14 -6.72
CA GLY A 32 -9.84 22.92 -7.17
C GLY A 32 -8.52 22.14 -7.12
N ILE A 33 -7.48 22.70 -7.76
CA ILE A 33 -6.15 22.06 -7.86
C ILE A 33 -5.40 22.00 -6.52
N ASP A 34 -5.65 22.93 -5.60
CA ASP A 34 -4.94 22.98 -4.30
C ASP A 34 -5.28 21.75 -3.44
N LEU A 35 -6.57 21.38 -3.38
CA LEU A 35 -7.02 20.19 -2.67
C LEU A 35 -6.52 18.91 -3.33
N LEU A 36 -6.52 18.87 -4.67
CA LEU A 36 -5.98 17.75 -5.43
C LEU A 36 -4.50 17.52 -5.13
N LEU A 37 -3.69 18.58 -5.13
CA LEU A 37 -2.26 18.52 -4.79
C LEU A 37 -2.04 18.08 -3.36
N PHE A 38 -2.84 18.59 -2.42
CA PHE A 38 -2.78 18.19 -1.02
C PHE A 38 -3.07 16.69 -0.83
N LEU A 39 -4.17 16.20 -1.41
CA LEU A 39 -4.54 14.78 -1.33
C LEU A 39 -3.52 13.89 -2.03
N THR A 40 -3.03 14.31 -3.19
CA THR A 40 -1.98 13.59 -3.92
C THR A 40 -0.73 13.46 -3.07
N GLY A 41 -0.26 14.56 -2.47
CA GLY A 41 0.89 14.55 -1.56
C GLY A 41 0.67 13.63 -0.35
N LEU A 42 -0.52 13.68 0.26
CA LEU A 42 -0.88 12.82 1.38
C LEU A 42 -0.85 11.33 1.01
N ILE A 43 -1.43 10.97 -0.14
CA ILE A 43 -1.45 9.58 -0.64
C ILE A 43 -0.02 9.13 -0.99
N SER A 44 0.76 9.98 -1.67
CA SER A 44 2.15 9.66 -2.03
C SER A 44 3.03 9.41 -0.80
N ILE A 45 2.90 10.20 0.27
CA ILE A 45 3.65 9.98 1.51
C ILE A 45 3.25 8.64 2.15
N ASN A 46 1.95 8.34 2.21
CA ASN A 46 1.49 7.06 2.76
C ASN A 46 1.99 5.87 1.93
N LEU A 47 1.94 5.96 0.60
CA LEU A 47 2.48 4.93 -0.29
C LEU A 47 4.00 4.78 -0.13
N ALA A 48 4.75 5.88 0.03
CA ALA A 48 6.18 5.82 0.29
C ALA A 48 6.49 5.07 1.60
N VAL A 49 5.74 5.33 2.67
CA VAL A 49 5.89 4.61 3.96
C VAL A 49 5.57 3.12 3.80
N ILE A 50 4.46 2.78 3.14
CA ILE A 50 4.07 1.38 2.89
C ILE A 50 5.11 0.67 2.02
N ASN A 51 5.62 1.32 0.98
CA ASN A 51 6.64 0.75 0.09
C ASN A 51 7.98 0.53 0.79
N LEU A 52 8.27 1.20 1.92
CA LEU A 52 9.48 0.94 2.70
C LEU A 52 9.37 -0.28 3.63
N LEU A 53 8.18 -0.83 3.81
CA LEU A 53 7.99 -2.01 4.65
C LEU A 53 8.66 -3.25 4.01
N PRO A 54 9.22 -4.17 4.83
CA PRO A 54 9.90 -5.36 4.35
C PRO A 54 8.91 -6.47 3.94
N ILE A 55 7.90 -6.10 3.14
CA ILE A 55 6.88 -7.02 2.65
C ILE A 55 7.28 -7.46 1.23
N PRO A 56 7.38 -8.76 0.95
CA PRO A 56 7.63 -9.27 -0.40
C PRO A 56 6.67 -8.68 -1.44
N ALA A 57 7.14 -8.41 -2.65
CA ALA A 57 6.46 -7.65 -3.71
C ALA A 57 6.46 -6.10 -3.59
N LEU A 58 6.87 -5.53 -2.45
CA LEU A 58 7.09 -4.08 -2.29
C LEU A 58 8.57 -3.70 -2.39
N ASP A 59 8.85 -2.44 -2.70
CA ASP A 59 10.22 -1.91 -2.90
C ASP A 59 11.14 -2.14 -1.68
N GLY A 60 10.59 -2.06 -0.46
CA GLY A 60 11.29 -2.23 0.80
C GLY A 60 11.81 -3.64 1.02
N SER A 61 11.22 -4.66 0.38
CA SER A 61 11.78 -6.02 0.40
C SER A 61 13.15 -6.10 -0.27
N HIS A 62 13.34 -5.34 -1.36
CA HIS A 62 14.63 -5.28 -2.05
C HIS A 62 15.68 -4.60 -1.17
N ILE A 63 15.30 -3.50 -0.51
CA ILE A 63 16.19 -2.79 0.43
C ILE A 63 16.66 -3.72 1.54
N LEU A 64 15.72 -4.44 2.18
CA LEU A 64 16.05 -5.38 3.24
C LEU A 64 16.98 -6.51 2.75
N ILE A 65 16.72 -7.05 1.57
CA ILE A 65 17.50 -8.15 1.00
C ILE A 65 18.91 -7.69 0.63
N PHE A 66 19.06 -6.53 0.01
CA PHE A 66 20.38 -5.96 -0.28
C PHE A 66 21.15 -5.62 1.00
N LEU A 67 20.47 -5.15 2.04
CA LEU A 67 21.09 -4.90 3.35
C LEU A 67 21.61 -6.22 3.95
N ILE A 68 20.81 -7.30 3.88
CA ILE A 68 21.20 -8.64 4.32
C ILE A 68 22.38 -9.18 3.48
N GLU A 69 22.36 -9.04 2.16
CA GLU A 69 23.47 -9.45 1.28
C GLU A 69 24.74 -8.65 1.55
N GLY A 70 24.61 -7.35 1.85
CA GLY A 70 25.72 -6.47 2.23
C GLY A 70 26.37 -6.88 3.55
N ILE A 71 25.56 -7.26 4.55
CA ILE A 71 26.05 -7.77 5.84
C ILE A 71 26.69 -9.15 5.67
N LEU A 72 26.01 -10.09 4.99
CA LEU A 72 26.48 -11.46 4.81
C LEU A 72 27.60 -11.57 3.77
N ARG A 73 27.86 -10.52 2.99
CA ARG A 73 28.81 -10.46 1.86
C ARG A 73 28.65 -11.62 0.86
N ARG A 74 27.45 -12.19 0.77
CA ARG A 74 27.11 -13.28 -0.16
C ARG A 74 25.75 -13.02 -0.76
N LYS A 75 25.61 -13.36 -2.04
CA LYS A 75 24.34 -13.26 -2.76
C LYS A 75 23.36 -14.32 -2.26
N ILE A 76 22.12 -13.93 -2.07
CA ILE A 76 21.01 -14.84 -1.84
C ILE A 76 20.71 -15.59 -3.13
N ASN A 77 20.26 -16.85 -3.00
CA ASN A 77 19.94 -17.66 -4.16
C ASN A 77 18.81 -16.99 -4.97
N PRO A 78 19.02 -16.67 -6.26
CA PRO A 78 18.03 -15.96 -7.08
C PRO A 78 16.72 -16.73 -7.20
N LYS A 79 16.74 -18.07 -7.16
CA LYS A 79 15.51 -18.89 -7.18
C LYS A 79 14.67 -18.71 -5.92
N PHE A 80 15.33 -18.63 -4.76
CA PHE A 80 14.66 -18.39 -3.48
C PHE A 80 14.08 -16.99 -3.41
N TYR A 81 14.85 -16.00 -3.86
CA TYR A 81 14.40 -14.62 -3.95
C TYR A 81 13.15 -14.47 -4.82
N PHE A 82 13.17 -15.05 -6.03
CA PHE A 82 12.03 -15.03 -6.93
C PHE A 82 10.80 -15.72 -6.34
N ALA A 83 10.97 -16.85 -5.65
CA ALA A 83 9.87 -17.55 -5.01
C ALA A 83 9.19 -16.70 -3.92
N ILE A 84 9.98 -16.03 -3.06
CA ILE A 84 9.44 -15.11 -2.05
C ILE A 84 8.67 -13.96 -2.69
N GLN A 85 9.25 -13.36 -3.74
CA GLN A 85 8.62 -12.23 -4.43
C GLN A 85 7.30 -12.64 -5.09
N LEU A 86 7.26 -13.82 -5.72
CA LEU A 86 6.06 -14.36 -6.34
C LEU A 86 4.96 -14.63 -5.31
N VAL A 87 5.31 -15.24 -4.17
CA VAL A 87 4.37 -15.48 -3.07
C VAL A 87 3.80 -14.18 -2.54
N GLY A 88 4.67 -13.18 -2.29
CA GLY A 88 4.26 -11.84 -1.91
C GLY A 88 3.32 -11.20 -2.91
N PHE A 89 3.65 -11.29 -4.19
CA PHE A 89 2.88 -10.69 -5.26
C PHE A 89 1.49 -11.31 -5.36
N VAL A 90 1.40 -12.65 -5.35
CA VAL A 90 0.12 -13.36 -5.34
C VAL A 90 -0.71 -12.99 -4.12
N PHE A 91 -0.08 -12.91 -2.94
CA PHE A 91 -0.74 -12.47 -1.71
C PHE A 91 -1.32 -11.05 -1.84
N LEU A 92 -0.55 -10.10 -2.38
CA LEU A 92 -1.02 -8.72 -2.59
C LEU A 92 -2.17 -8.66 -3.60
N ILE A 93 -2.13 -9.45 -4.68
CA ILE A 93 -3.23 -9.52 -5.65
C ILE A 93 -4.51 -10.04 -4.99
N ILE A 94 -4.42 -11.11 -4.19
CA ILE A 94 -5.57 -11.65 -3.46
C ILE A 94 -6.12 -10.60 -2.50
N LEU A 95 -5.26 -9.94 -1.73
CA LEU A 95 -5.65 -8.87 -0.81
C LEU A 95 -6.34 -7.72 -1.56
N MET A 96 -5.80 -7.30 -2.71
CA MET A 96 -6.38 -6.26 -3.56
C MET A 96 -7.79 -6.64 -4.04
N ILE A 97 -8.00 -7.88 -4.49
CA ILE A 97 -9.32 -8.37 -4.89
C ILE A 97 -10.30 -8.31 -3.72
N ILE A 98 -9.90 -8.79 -2.53
CA ILE A 98 -10.73 -8.78 -1.33
C ILE A 98 -11.13 -7.35 -0.94
N ILE A 99 -10.17 -6.44 -0.84
CA ILE A 99 -10.42 -5.04 -0.47
C ILE A 99 -11.32 -4.37 -1.50
N THR A 100 -11.05 -4.58 -2.79
CA THR A 100 -11.86 -4.02 -3.88
C THR A 100 -13.30 -4.55 -3.85
N PHE A 101 -13.49 -5.84 -3.55
CA PHE A 101 -14.82 -6.41 -3.40
C PHE A 101 -15.60 -5.78 -2.24
N PHE A 102 -14.95 -5.59 -1.09
CA PHE A 102 -15.55 -4.90 0.06
C PHE A 102 -15.87 -3.42 -0.24
N ASP A 103 -15.00 -2.73 -0.98
CA ASP A 103 -15.24 -1.36 -1.45
C ASP A 103 -16.50 -1.28 -2.32
N ILE A 104 -16.64 -2.18 -3.29
CA ILE A 104 -17.82 -2.25 -4.18
C ILE A 104 -19.08 -2.54 -3.38
N TYR A 105 -19.02 -3.53 -2.48
CA TYR A 105 -20.15 -3.89 -1.63
C TYR A 105 -20.63 -2.70 -0.80
N ARG A 106 -19.70 -1.97 -0.17
CA ARG A 106 -20.01 -0.77 0.63
C ARG A 106 -20.63 0.36 -0.20
N ILE A 107 -20.22 0.51 -1.46
CA ILE A 107 -20.78 1.55 -2.34
C ILE A 107 -22.18 1.16 -2.83
N LEU A 108 -22.43 -0.13 -3.07
CA LEU A 108 -23.68 -0.63 -3.66
C LEU A 108 -24.78 -0.91 -2.63
N MET A 109 -24.43 -1.39 -1.44
CA MET A 109 -25.34 -1.59 -0.30
C MET A 109 -25.04 -0.56 0.80
N PRO A 110 -25.72 0.61 0.79
CA PRO A 110 -25.58 1.62 1.84
C PRO A 110 -26.11 1.15 3.20
#